data_AF-A0A662C5V1-F1
#
_entry.id   AF-A0A662C5V1-F1
#
_cell.length_a   1.000
_cell.length_b   1.000
_cell.length_c   1.000
_cell.angle_alpha   90.00
_cell.angle_beta   90.00
_cell.angle_gamma   90.00
#
_symmetry.space_group_name_H-M   'P 1'
#
loop_
_entity.id
_entity.type
_entity.pdbx_description
1 polymer ?
#
loop_
_entity_poly.entity_id
_entity_poly.type
_entity_poly.pdbx_seq_one_letter_code
_entity_poly.pdbx_strand_id
1 'polypeptide(L)' 'MKKYIALTLFFIINISVKGQNQDLTKLYEKVNPAVVVILTEVKDVVNVGAVTKTVSSEGLGSGFMISDKQI' A
#
# COMPACT_ATOMS: atom_id res chain seq x y z
N MET A 1 24.53 -13.81 44.40
CA MET A 1 23.67 -14.76 43.64
C MET A 1 22.26 -14.21 43.37
N LYS A 2 21.50 -13.78 44.39
CA LYS A 2 20.13 -13.21 44.21
C LYS A 2 20.04 -12.00 43.26
N LYS A 3 21.07 -11.14 43.22
CA LYS A 3 21.12 -9.96 42.33
C LYS A 3 21.21 -10.31 40.83
N TYR A 4 21.89 -11.40 40.49
CA TYR A 4 22.01 -11.88 39.12
C TYR A 4 20.72 -12.54 38.63
N ILE A 5 19.98 -13.19 39.55
CA ILE A 5 18.66 -13.77 39.28
C ILE A 5 17.62 -12.68 38.97
N ALA A 6 17.65 -11.57 39.73
CA ALA A 6 16.78 -10.43 39.45
C ALA A 6 17.08 -9.77 38.09
N LEU A 7 18.37 -9.69 37.73
CA LEU A 7 18.81 -9.12 36.46
C LEU A 7 18.43 -9.99 35.25
N THR A 8 18.56 -11.31 35.37
CA THR A 8 18.12 -12.23 34.31
C THR A 8 16.61 -12.24 34.16
N LEU A 9 15.85 -12.16 35.26
CA LEU A 9 14.40 -12.08 35.21
C LEU A 9 13.91 -10.78 34.54
N PHE A 10 14.55 -9.65 34.83
CA PHE A 10 14.27 -8.38 34.16
C PHE A 10 14.49 -8.48 32.64
N PHE A 11 15.57 -9.13 32.20
CA PHE A 11 15.87 -9.29 30.77
C PHE A 11 14.84 -10.17 30.05
N ILE A 12 14.39 -11.26 30.68
CA ILE A 12 13.41 -12.18 30.09
C ILE A 12 12.05 -11.48 29.87
N ILE A 13 11.58 -10.71 30.85
CA ILE A 13 10.30 -9.99 30.76
C ILE A 13 10.34 -8.95 29.62
N ASN A 14 11.46 -8.24 29.45
CA ASN A 14 11.60 -7.23 28.39
C ASN A 14 11.71 -7.82 26.98
N ILE A 15 12.16 -9.08 26.84
CA ILE A 15 12.21 -9.77 25.54
C ILE A 15 10.81 -10.24 25.13
N SER A 16 10.01 -10.74 26.08
CA SER A 16 8.66 -11.27 25.80
C SER A 16 7.66 -10.21 25.31
N VAL A 17 7.83 -8.94 25.69
CA VAL A 17 6.88 -7.86 25.32
C VAL A 17 7.10 -7.33 23.90
N LYS A 18 8.30 -7.54 23.31
CA LYS A 18 8.65 -7.02 21.97
C LYS A 18 8.23 -7.93 20.82
N GLY A 19 7.67 -9.11 21.10
CA GLY A 19 7.41 -10.16 20.13
C GLY A 19 6.02 -10.17 19.49
N GLN A 20 5.17 -9.17 19.72
CA GLN A 20 3.88 -9.08 19.04
C GLN A 20 4.09 -8.54 17.62
N ASN A 21 4.45 -9.45 16.71
CA ASN A 21 4.44 -9.16 15.29
C ASN A 21 3.00 -8.77 14.90
N GLN A 22 2.81 -7.54 14.44
CA GLN A 22 1.49 -7.06 14.02
C GLN A 22 1.15 -7.73 12.70
N ASP A 23 0.42 -8.84 12.76
CA ASP A 23 -0.11 -9.50 11.58
C ASP A 23 -1.12 -8.59 10.89
N LEU A 24 -0.74 -8.06 9.73
CA LEU A 24 -1.57 -7.20 8.90
C LEU A 24 -2.43 -8.00 7.92
N THR A 25 -2.29 -9.33 7.85
CA THR A 25 -2.99 -10.18 6.87
C THR A 25 -4.49 -9.93 6.87
N LYS A 26 -5.11 -9.91 8.07
CA LYS A 26 -6.55 -9.63 8.22
C LYS A 26 -6.95 -8.24 7.73
N LEU A 27 -6.07 -7.25 7.90
CA LEU A 27 -6.32 -5.90 7.41
C LEU A 27 -6.28 -5.89 5.88
N TYR A 28 -5.25 -6.50 5.27
CA TYR A 28 -5.13 -6.60 3.82
C TYR A 28 -6.29 -7.38 3.19
N GLU A 29 -6.67 -8.53 3.75
CA GLU A 29 -7.83 -9.30 3.30
C GLU A 29 -9.11 -8.46 3.30
N LYS A 30 -9.27 -7.60 4.32
CA LYS A 30 -10.45 -6.75 4.46
C LYS A 30 -10.46 -5.56 3.48
N VAL A 31 -9.32 -4.91 3.24
CA VAL A 31 -9.27 -3.67 2.44
C VAL A 31 -8.95 -3.89 0.97
N ASN A 32 -8.23 -4.96 0.62
CA ASN A 32 -7.79 -5.25 -0.75
C ASN A 32 -8.95 -5.30 -1.78
N PRO A 33 -10.14 -5.85 -1.46
CA PRO A 33 -11.25 -5.85 -2.42
C PRO A 33 -11.71 -4.45 -2.86
N ALA A 34 -11.48 -3.42 -2.06
CA ALA A 34 -11.81 -2.04 -2.41
C ALA A 34 -10.69 -1.32 -3.17
N VAL A 35 -9.48 -1.87 -3.21
CA VAL A 35 -8.32 -1.27 -3.89
C VAL A 35 -8.38 -1.59 -5.38
N VAL A 36 -8.20 -0.57 -6.22
CA VAL A 36 -8.30 -0.68 -7.68
C VAL A 36 -7.07 -0.09 -8.36
N VAL A 37 -6.77 -0.60 -9.55
CA VAL A 37 -5.76 -0.03 -10.46
C VAL A 37 -6.46 0.96 -11.39
N ILE A 38 -5.90 2.16 -11.49
CA ILE A 38 -6.39 3.22 -12.38
C ILE A 38 -5.48 3.27 -13.60
N LEU A 39 -6.08 3.06 -14.77
CA LEU A 39 -5.44 3.20 -16.07
C LEU A 39 -5.97 4.46 -16.73
N THR A 40 -5.07 5.34 -17.14
CA THR A 40 -5.41 6.56 -17.88
C THR A 40 -4.74 6.51 -19.24
N GLU A 41 -5.47 6.91 -20.28
CA GLU A 41 -4.94 7.06 -21.63
C GLU A 41 -5.34 8.46 -22.12
N VAL A 42 -4.35 9.29 -22.40
CA VAL A 42 -4.55 10.60 -23.03
C VAL A 42 -4.16 10.47 -24.51
N LYS A 43 -5.07 10.80 -25.41
CA LYS A 43 -4.81 10.81 -26.86
C LYS A 43 -4.68 12.26 -27.33
N ASP A 44 -3.45 12.66 -27.64
CA ASP A 44 -3.17 13.99 -28.20
C ASP A 44 -2.90 13.87 -29.69
N VAL A 45 -3.53 14.75 -30.46
CA VAL A 45 -3.25 14.89 -31.89
C VAL A 45 -2.26 16.05 -32.05
N VAL A 46 -0.99 15.71 -32.26
CA VAL A 46 0.08 16.69 -32.43
C VAL A 46 0.31 16.91 -33.92
N ASN A 47 0.19 18.15 -34.38
CA ASN A 47 0.47 18.53 -35.76
C ASN A 47 1.91 19.04 -35.86
N VAL A 48 2.78 18.28 -36.51
CA VAL A 48 4.19 18.67 -36.75
C VAL A 48 4.33 19.01 -38.23
N GLY A 49 4.17 20.29 -38.57
CA GLY A 49 4.19 20.77 -39.95
C GLY A 49 2.99 20.28 -40.77
N ALA A 50 3.24 19.50 -41.82
CA ALA A 50 2.19 18.91 -42.68
C ALA A 50 1.76 17.49 -42.24
N VAL A 51 2.29 16.98 -41.11
CA VAL A 51 2.04 15.63 -40.63
C VAL A 51 1.32 15.66 -39.29
N THR A 52 0.14 15.07 -39.26
CA THR A 52 -0.63 14.83 -38.04
C THR A 52 -0.21 13.50 -37.41
N LYS A 53 0.19 13.51 -36.14
CA LYS A 53 0.54 12.31 -35.37
C LYS A 53 -0.34 12.22 -34.12
N THR A 54 -0.94 11.05 -33.90
CA THR A 54 -1.58 10.73 -32.62
C THR A 54 -0.53 10.23 -31.65
N VAL A 55 -0.35 10.91 -30.53
CA VAL A 55 0.52 10.49 -29.42
C VAL A 55 -0.38 10.05 -28.28
N SER A 56 -0.18 8.84 -27.77
CA SER A 56 -0.82 8.40 -26.53
C SER A 56 0.14 8.58 -25.35
N SER A 57 -0.38 9.08 -24.24
CA SER A 57 0.29 9.06 -22.94
C SER A 57 -0.53 8.19 -22.00
N GLU A 58 0.09 7.13 -21.50
CA GLU A 58 -0.54 6.21 -20.56
C GLU A 58 -0.06 6.51 -19.14
N GLY A 59 -0.98 6.52 -18.18
CA GLY A 59 -0.68 6.68 -16.75
C GLY A 59 -1.23 5.52 -15.95
N LEU A 60 -0.41 5.01 -15.02
CA LEU A 60 -0.75 3.93 -14.09
C LEU A 60 -0.81 4.48 -12.66
N GLY A 61 -1.91 4.25 -11.97
CA GLY A 61 -2.10 4.66 -10.57
C GLY A 61 -2.90 3.65 -9.75
N SER A 62 -3.05 3.93 -8.46
CA SER A 62 -3.89 3.17 -7.55
C SER A 62 -4.95 4.06 -6.92
N GLY A 63 -6.08 3.46 -6.56
CA GLY A 63 -7.17 4.13 -5.85
C GLY A 63 -7.96 3.12 -5.02
N PHE A 64 -9.06 3.59 -4.41
CA PHE A 64 -10.00 2.73 -3.70
C PHE A 64 -11.44 3.17 -3.91
N MET A 65 -12.36 2.22 -3.91
CA MET A 65 -13.80 2.45 -4.06
C MET A 65 -14.40 2.96 -2.74
N ILE A 66 -15.03 4.14 -2.77
CA ILE A 66 -15.69 4.76 -1.60
C ILE A 66 -17.19 4.49 -1.51
N SER A 67 -17.81 4.12 -2.64
CA SER A 67 -19.24 3.87 -2.78
C SER A 67 -19.44 2.89 -3.93
N ASP A 68 -20.39 1.98 -3.78
CA ASP A 68 -20.86 1.08 -4.83
C ASP A 68 -21.82 1.77 -5.81
N LYS A 69 -22.20 3.02 -5.51
CA LYS A 69 -23.06 3.87 -6.31
C LYS A 69 -22.33 5.12 -6.76
N GLN A 70 -22.62 5.53 -8.00
CA GLN A 70 -22.25 6.84 -8.50
C GLN A 70 -23.03 7.91 -7.73
N ILE A 71 -22.30 8.86 -7.16
CA ILE A 71 -22.84 10.02 -6.43
C ILE A 71 -23.12 11.14 -7.44
#